data_AF-A0A7V9FAS2-F1
#
_entry.id   AF-A0A7V9FAS2-F1
#
_cell.length_a   1.000
_cell.length_b   1.000
_cell.length_c   1.000
_cell.angle_alpha   90.00
_cell.angle_beta   90.00
_cell.angle_gamma   90.00
#
_symmetry.space_group_name_H-M   'P 1'
#
loop_
_entity.id
_entity.type
_entity.pdbx_description
1 polymer ?
#
loop_
_entity_poly.entity_id
_entity_poly.type
_entity_poly.pdbx_seq_one_letter_code
_entity_poly.pdbx_strand_id
1 'polypeptide(L)'
;MVTQVTPEIREAIDGYLDGLARKWDEALDIIAQWDELDPLDQDVFDAEWPLTIDYLNRLRDYRQQGMFSTIQERWFQKLQRDMYGHEPDL
;
A
#
# COMPACT_ATOMS: atom_id res chain seq x y z
N MET A 1 23.22 -14.41 -4.08
CA MET A 1 23.49 -13.61 -5.29
C MET A 1 22.99 -12.21 -5.00
N VAL A 2 23.77 -11.16 -5.25
CA VAL A 2 23.26 -9.78 -5.08
C VAL A 2 22.39 -9.50 -6.30
N THR A 3 21.08 -9.45 -6.13
CA THR A 3 20.17 -9.09 -7.22
C THR A 3 20.47 -7.63 -7.59
N GLN A 4 20.99 -7.41 -8.79
CA GLN A 4 21.23 -6.06 -9.28
C GLN A 4 19.86 -5.38 -9.43
N VAL A 5 19.63 -4.31 -8.66
CA VAL A 5 18.39 -3.55 -8.73
C VAL A 5 18.40 -2.75 -10.02
N THR A 6 17.50 -3.08 -10.93
CA THR A 6 17.37 -2.39 -12.21
C THR A 6 16.47 -1.14 -12.08
N PRO A 7 16.55 -0.18 -13.02
CA PRO A 7 15.62 0.96 -13.05
C PRO A 7 14.15 0.55 -13.05
N GLU A 8 13.80 -0.52 -13.76
CA GLU A 8 12.42 -1.02 -13.83
C GLU A 8 11.93 -1.53 -12.47
N ILE A 9 12.81 -2.15 -11.67
CA ILE A 9 12.48 -2.53 -10.29
C ILE A 9 12.29 -1.28 -9.43
N ARG A 10 13.08 -0.22 -9.64
CA ARG A 10 12.93 1.05 -8.91
C ARG A 10 11.56 1.67 -9.20
N GLU A 11 11.20 1.77 -10.48
CA GLU A 11 9.91 2.30 -10.93
C GLU A 11 8.75 1.45 -10.44
N ALA A 12 8.90 0.12 -10.42
CA ALA A 12 7.88 -0.77 -9.86
C ALA A 12 7.68 -0.51 -8.36
N ILE A 13 8.75 -0.38 -7.59
CA ILE A 13 8.66 -0.04 -6.16
C ILE A 13 7.97 1.31 -5.97
N ASP A 14 8.36 2.34 -6.74
CA ASP A 14 7.75 3.66 -6.67
C ASP A 14 6.25 3.61 -7.00
N GLY A 15 5.87 2.86 -8.04
CA GLY A 15 4.47 2.65 -8.41
C GLY A 15 3.66 1.91 -7.35
N TYR A 16 4.24 0.91 -6.69
CA TYR A 16 3.56 0.23 -5.58
C TYR A 16 3.44 1.12 -4.33
N LEU A 17 4.46 1.94 -4.01
CA LEU A 17 4.41 2.89 -2.90
C LEU A 17 3.34 3.95 -3.12
N ASP A 18 3.29 4.52 -4.32
CA ASP A 18 2.30 5.53 -4.70
C ASP A 18 0.89 4.95 -4.74
N GLY A 19 0.72 3.80 -5.40
CA GLY A 19 -0.56 3.12 -5.50
C GLY A 19 -1.12 2.69 -4.13
N LEU A 20 -0.24 2.22 -3.23
CA LEU A 20 -0.64 1.85 -1.87
C LEU A 20 -1.00 3.08 -1.02
N ALA A 21 -0.24 4.18 -1.14
CA ALA A 21 -0.56 5.42 -0.44
C ALA A 21 -1.93 5.97 -0.85
N ARG A 22 -2.21 6.05 -2.15
CA ARG A 22 -3.51 6.54 -2.65
C ARG A 22 -4.68 5.67 -2.20
N LYS A 23 -4.55 4.33 -2.32
CA LYS A 23 -5.59 3.40 -1.86
C LYS A 23 -5.81 3.48 -0.34
N TRP A 24 -4.76 3.73 0.44
CA TRP A 24 -4.90 3.89 1.88
C TRP A 24 -5.62 5.18 2.26
N ASP A 25 -5.27 6.31 1.63
CA ASP A 25 -5.97 7.58 1.86
C ASP A 25 -7.45 7.46 1.47
N GLU A 26 -7.76 6.87 0.30
CA GLU A 26 -9.13 6.58 -0.14
C GLU A 26 -9.87 5.66 0.85
N ALA A 27 -9.19 4.65 1.41
CA ALA A 27 -9.77 3.75 2.40
C ALA A 27 -10.16 4.46 3.70
N LEU A 28 -9.33 5.38 4.20
CA LEU A 28 -9.65 6.13 5.41
C LEU A 28 -10.91 7.00 5.23
N ASP A 29 -11.04 7.65 4.07
CA ASP A 29 -12.21 8.47 3.75
C ASP A 29 -13.49 7.62 3.63
N ILE A 30 -13.38 6.42 3.02
CA ILE A 30 -14.47 5.46 2.85
C ILE A 30 -14.91 4.90 4.21
N ILE A 31 -13.96 4.46 5.04
CA ILE A 31 -14.25 3.87 6.36
C ILE A 31 -14.91 4.90 7.29
N ALA A 32 -14.49 6.17 7.22
CA ALA A 32 -15.11 7.24 7.99
C ALA A 32 -16.59 7.48 7.62
N GLN A 33 -16.99 7.09 6.42
CA GLN A 33 -18.34 7.27 5.87
C GLN A 33 -19.07 5.93 5.67
N TRP A 34 -18.55 4.83 6.21
CA TRP A 34 -18.98 3.47 5.84
C TRP A 34 -20.49 3.27 5.98
N ASP A 35 -21.08 3.67 7.10
CA ASP A 35 -22.51 3.52 7.39
C ASP A 35 -23.41 4.39 6.48
N GLU A 36 -22.83 5.40 5.81
CA GLU A 36 -23.52 6.33 4.91
C GLU A 36 -23.38 5.94 3.43
N LEU A 37 -22.44 5.04 3.11
CA LEU A 37 -22.22 4.55 1.76
C LEU A 37 -23.34 3.62 1.32
N ASP A 38 -23.63 3.64 0.02
CA ASP A 38 -24.53 2.64 -0.53
C ASP A 38 -23.85 1.25 -0.58
N PRO A 39 -24.63 0.16 -0.57
CA PRO A 39 -24.06 -1.19 -0.57
C PRO A 39 -23.17 -1.53 -1.77
N LEU A 40 -23.38 -0.87 -2.92
CA LEU A 40 -22.55 -1.12 -4.11
C LEU A 40 -21.15 -0.51 -3.91
N ASP A 41 -21.07 0.68 -3.33
CA ASP A 41 -19.78 1.30 -3.00
C ASP A 41 -19.03 0.52 -1.92
N GLN A 42 -19.73 -0.04 -0.93
CA GLN A 42 -19.16 -0.96 0.05
C GLN A 42 -18.62 -2.24 -0.61
N ASP A 43 -19.39 -2.86 -1.51
CA ASP A 43 -18.97 -4.05 -2.27
C ASP A 43 -17.74 -3.77 -3.15
N VAL A 44 -17.69 -2.59 -3.78
CA VAL A 44 -16.53 -2.16 -4.58
C VAL A 44 -15.30 -2.02 -3.69
N PHE A 45 -15.42 -1.37 -2.54
CA PHE A 45 -14.32 -1.24 -1.58
C PHE A 45 -13.80 -2.59 -1.11
N ASP A 46 -14.68 -3.50 -0.71
CA ASP A 46 -14.33 -4.85 -0.27
C ASP A 46 -13.63 -5.64 -1.39
N ALA A 47 -14.05 -5.46 -2.65
CA ALA A 47 -13.40 -6.08 -3.80
C ALA A 47 -12.03 -5.48 -4.12
N GLU A 48 -11.81 -4.21 -3.81
CA GLU A 48 -10.54 -3.52 -4.03
C GLU A 48 -9.51 -3.78 -2.91
N TRP A 49 -9.96 -4.08 -1.70
CA TRP A 49 -9.10 -4.31 -0.54
C TRP A 49 -8.00 -5.37 -0.74
N PRO A 50 -8.27 -6.53 -1.40
CA PRO A 50 -7.23 -7.49 -1.74
C PRO A 50 -6.08 -6.90 -2.56
N LEU A 51 -6.33 -5.94 -3.45
CA LEU A 51 -5.29 -5.30 -4.26
C LEU A 51 -4.32 -4.46 -3.40
N THR A 52 -4.86 -3.80 -2.37
CA THR A 52 -4.07 -3.05 -1.36
C THR A 52 -3.12 -3.99 -0.62
N ILE A 53 -3.62 -5.16 -0.20
CA ILE A 53 -2.81 -6.21 0.46
C ILE A 53 -1.73 -6.77 -0.47
N ASP A 54 -2.05 -7.00 -1.74
CA ASP A 54 -1.08 -7.47 -2.73
C ASP A 54 0.07 -6.48 -2.95
N TYR A 55 -0.23 -5.17 -3.02
CA TYR A 55 0.81 -4.13 -3.14
C TYR A 55 1.72 -4.11 -1.92
N LEU A 56 1.14 -4.19 -0.71
CA LEU A 56 1.90 -4.25 0.53
C LEU A 56 2.81 -5.49 0.59
N ASN A 57 2.32 -6.66 0.15
CA ASN A 57 3.11 -7.88 0.11
C ASN A 57 4.28 -7.78 -0.86
N ARG A 58 4.06 -7.24 -2.07
CA ARG A 58 5.15 -7.01 -3.04
C ARG A 58 6.21 -6.06 -2.50
N LEU A 59 5.80 -4.98 -1.83
CA LEU A 59 6.74 -4.04 -1.18
C LEU A 59 7.54 -4.72 -0.07
N ARG A 60 6.90 -5.57 0.74
CA ARG A 60 7.60 -6.38 1.77
C ARG A 60 8.62 -7.31 1.14
N ASP A 61 8.28 -7.97 0.03
CA ASP A 61 9.20 -8.86 -0.69
C ASP A 61 10.41 -8.11 -1.25
N TYR A 62 10.19 -6.96 -1.89
CA TYR A 62 11.28 -6.11 -2.38
C TYR A 62 12.18 -5.62 -1.25
N ARG A 63 11.60 -5.23 -0.12
CA ARG A 63 12.34 -4.81 1.07
C ARG A 63 13.17 -5.95 1.66
N GLN A 64 12.59 -7.15 1.81
CA GLN A 64 13.31 -8.32 2.30
C GLN A 64 14.49 -8.71 1.41
N GLN A 65 14.34 -8.51 0.10
CA GLN A 65 15.41 -8.73 -0.88
C GLN A 65 16.44 -7.60 -0.93
N GLY A 66 16.31 -6.56 -0.09
CA GLY A 66 17.24 -5.43 -0.05
C GLY A 66 17.18 -4.55 -1.30
N MET A 67 16.07 -4.57 -2.03
CA MET A 67 15.95 -3.85 -3.30
C MET A 67 15.66 -2.36 -3.13
N PHE A 68 15.32 -1.92 -1.92
CA PHE A 68 14.94 -0.54 -1.65
C PHE A 68 16.12 0.44 -1.69
N SER A 69 15.83 1.67 -2.08
CA SER A 69 16.74 2.78 -1.90
C SER A 69 16.50 3.36 -0.51
N THR A 70 17.44 4.16 -0.01
CA THR A 70 17.25 4.85 1.28
C THR A 70 15.98 5.72 1.29
N ILE A 71 15.61 6.30 0.15
CA ILE A 71 14.41 7.14 0.02
C ILE A 71 13.15 6.25 0.04
N GLN A 72 13.13 5.18 -0.76
CA GLN A 72 12.02 4.22 -0.80
C GLN A 72 11.79 3.55 0.56
N GLU A 73 12.84 3.21 1.29
CA GLU A 73 12.75 2.67 2.65
C GLU A 73 12.11 3.65 3.63
N ARG A 74 12.48 4.93 3.58
CA ARG A 74 11.85 5.96 4.44
C ARG A 74 10.38 6.14 4.08
N TRP A 75 10.05 6.16 2.80
CA TRP A 75 8.67 6.29 2.35
C TRP A 75 7.83 5.09 2.81
N PHE A 76 8.31 3.87 2.58
CA PHE A 76 7.63 2.66 3.02
C PHE A 76 7.44 2.62 4.54
N GLN A 77 8.45 2.99 5.33
CA GLN A 77 8.33 3.07 6.78
C GLN A 77 7.30 4.10 7.25
N LYS A 78 7.21 5.25 6.56
CA LYS A 78 6.16 6.25 6.83
C LYS A 78 4.79 5.66 6.53
N LEU A 79 4.62 5.08 5.35
CA LEU A 79 3.35 4.48 4.91
C LEU A 79 2.89 3.38 5.86
N GLN A 80 3.80 2.47 6.26
CA GLN A 80 3.47 1.45 7.26
C GLN A 80 3.04 2.06 8.59
N ARG A 81 3.70 3.13 9.05
CA ARG A 81 3.31 3.81 10.30
C ARG A 81 1.93 4.44 10.18
N ASP A 82 1.64 5.09 9.06
CA ASP A 82 0.35 5.71 8.79
C ASP A 82 -0.74 4.62 8.75
N MET A 83 -0.44 3.45 8.17
CA MET A 83 -1.35 2.30 8.13
C MET A 83 -1.60 1.69 9.51
N TYR A 84 -0.56 1.36 10.27
CA TYR A 84 -0.69 0.77 11.61
C TYR A 84 -1.24 1.75 12.67
N GLY A 85 -1.05 3.05 12.46
CA GLY A 85 -1.62 4.08 13.33
C GLY A 85 -3.12 4.29 13.14
N HIS A 86 -3.67 3.80 12.02
CA HIS A 86 -5.06 3.95 11.61
C HIS A 86 -5.69 2.62 11.22
N GLU A 87 -5.14 1.48 11.67
CA GLU A 87 -5.70 0.17 11.38
C GLU A 87 -7.13 0.16 11.94
N PRO A 88 -8.16 0.18 11.08
CA PRO A 88 -9.53 0.23 11.54
C PRO A 88 -9.84 -1.13 12.17
N ASP A 89 -10.41 -1.11 13.37
CA ASP A 89 -10.99 -2.30 13.99
C ASP A 89 -12.21 -2.73 13.15
N LEU A 90 -11.97 -3.35 11.99
CA LEU A 90 -12.99 -4.00 11.15
C LEU A 90 -13.31 -5.39 11.71
#